data_AF-A0A7X3MVU1-F1
#
_entry.id   AF-A0A7X3MVU1-F1
#
_cell.length_a   1.000
_cell.length_b   1.000
_cell.length_c   1.000
_cell.angle_alpha   90.00
_cell.angle_beta   90.00
_cell.angle_gamma   90.00
#
_symmetry.space_group_name_H-M   'P 1'
#
loop_
_entity.id
_entity.type
_entity.pdbx_description
1 polymer ?
#
loop_
_entity_poly.entity_id
_entity_poly.type
_entity_poly.pdbx_seq_one_letter_code
_entity_poly.pdbx_strand_id
1 'polypeptide(L)'
;MFGALSKAKRQLDAKVLELQQAEDPKASPLPHWTLHDTRHRFVTHAHDQLGVEIPVIERATNHISGAFGGIVGIYNRALCARSVTPPLTAGIVSAPMPPVWIPAASR
;
A
#
# COMPACT_ATOMS: atom_id res chain seq x y z
N MET A 1 -1.66 15.07 7.85
CA MET A 1 -0.88 15.86 8.83
C MET A 1 0.10 14.90 9.52
N PHE A 2 1.40 14.97 9.22
CA PHE A 2 2.43 13.98 9.65
C PHE A 2 3.60 14.61 10.45
N GLY A 3 3.37 15.71 11.18
CA GLY A 3 4.45 16.50 11.80
C GLY A 3 5.36 15.72 12.77
N ALA A 4 4.81 14.75 13.51
CA ALA A 4 5.51 14.04 14.59
C ALA A 4 6.64 13.11 14.13
N LEU A 5 6.60 12.58 12.90
CA LEU A 5 7.57 11.58 12.42
C LEU A 5 8.76 12.19 11.66
N SER A 6 8.80 13.51 11.54
CA SER A 6 9.85 14.23 10.79
C SER A 6 11.26 14.02 11.37
N LYS A 7 11.38 13.92 12.70
CA LYS A 7 12.67 13.69 13.37
C LYS A 7 13.21 12.28 13.10
N ALA A 8 12.36 11.26 13.26
CA ALA A 8 12.70 9.87 12.99
C ALA A 8 13.14 9.68 11.52
N LYS A 9 12.43 10.32 10.59
CA LYS A 9 12.77 10.28 9.16
C LYS A 9 14.15 10.88 8.88
N ARG A 10 14.49 12.03 9.47
CA ARG A 10 15.83 12.63 9.32
C ARG A 10 16.93 11.72 9.88
N GLN A 11 16.68 11.08 11.01
CA GLN A 11 17.64 10.14 11.61
C GLN A 11 17.84 8.90 10.73
N LEU A 12 16.76 8.39 10.14
CA LEU A 12 16.83 7.29 9.19
C LEU A 12 17.61 7.67 7.92
N ASP A 13 17.30 8.81 7.30
CA ASP A 13 18.00 9.27 6.09
C ASP A 13 19.52 9.45 6.37
N ALA A 14 19.88 10.01 7.53
CA ALA A 14 21.28 10.17 7.94
C ALA A 14 21.99 8.81 8.11
N LYS A 15 21.33 7.83 8.72
CA LYS A 15 21.88 6.48 8.89
C LYS A 15 22.01 5.73 7.57
N VAL A 16 21.05 5.89 6.67
CA VAL A 16 21.15 5.30 5.33
C VAL A 16 22.35 5.88 4.59
N LEU A 17 22.53 7.21 4.63
CA LEU A 17 23.68 7.85 3.98
C LEU A 17 25.02 7.39 4.58
N GLU A 18 25.12 7.30 5.90
CA GLU A 18 26.31 6.81 6.61
C GLU A 18 26.68 5.39 6.13
N LEU A 19 25.71 4.48 6.03
CA LEU A 19 25.92 3.12 5.56
C LEU A 19 26.29 3.08 4.06
N GLN A 20 25.63 3.88 3.23
CA GLN A 20 25.94 3.96 1.80
C GLN A 20 27.36 4.49 1.57
N GLN A 21 27.80 5.49 2.34
CA GLN A 21 29.13 6.08 2.24
C GLN A 21 30.25 5.14 2.75
N ALA A 22 29.92 4.22 3.66
CA ALA A 22 30.84 3.18 4.10
C ALA A 22 31.14 2.16 3.00
N GLU A 23 30.18 1.90 2.10
CA GLU A 23 30.36 1.01 0.94
C GLU A 23 30.92 1.74 -0.29
N ASP A 24 30.43 2.95 -0.58
CA ASP A 24 30.89 3.80 -1.68
C ASP A 24 31.05 5.27 -1.20
N PRO A 25 32.29 5.80 -1.11
CA PRO A 25 32.55 7.18 -0.70
C PRO A 25 31.85 8.26 -1.56
N LYS A 26 31.38 7.91 -2.77
CA LYS A 26 30.66 8.83 -3.67
C LYS A 26 29.13 8.71 -3.55
N ALA A 27 28.62 7.90 -2.63
CA ALA A 27 27.20 7.74 -2.43
C ALA A 27 26.51 9.07 -2.09
N SER A 28 25.39 9.31 -2.75
CA SER A 28 24.58 10.51 -2.58
C SER A 28 23.35 10.23 -1.71
N PRO A 29 22.81 11.25 -1.00
CA PRO A 29 21.60 11.10 -0.22
C PRO A 29 20.42 10.58 -1.04
N LEU A 30 19.51 9.86 -0.39
CA LEU A 30 18.27 9.43 -1.02
C LEU A 30 17.49 10.62 -1.58
N PRO A 31 16.80 10.45 -2.74
CA PRO A 31 15.92 11.47 -3.29
C PRO A 31 14.82 11.84 -2.30
N HIS A 32 14.26 13.04 -2.41
CA HIS A 32 13.22 13.50 -1.49
C HIS A 32 12.03 12.53 -1.46
N TRP A 33 11.63 12.15 -0.25
CA TRP A 33 10.47 11.32 0.01
C TRP A 33 9.86 11.66 1.36
N THR A 34 8.57 11.39 1.51
CA THR A 34 7.82 11.55 2.74
C THR A 34 7.24 10.21 3.21
N LEU A 35 6.92 10.11 4.50
CA LEU A 35 6.27 8.93 5.05
C LEU A 35 4.87 8.70 4.46
N HIS A 36 4.21 9.76 4.01
CA HIS A 36 2.96 9.64 3.26
C HIS A 36 3.17 8.88 1.94
N ASP A 37 4.26 9.16 1.23
CA ASP A 37 4.60 8.50 -0.03
C ASP A 37 4.84 7.00 0.17
N THR A 38 5.32 6.58 1.34
CA THR A 38 5.49 5.15 1.66
C THR A 38 4.15 4.44 1.69
N ARG A 39 3.16 5.05 2.36
CA ARG A 39 1.80 4.53 2.40
C ARG A 39 1.18 4.51 1.00
N HIS A 40 1.37 5.58 0.22
CA HIS A 40 0.86 5.64 -1.16
C HIS A 40 1.48 4.54 -2.04
N ARG A 41 2.81 4.40 -2.04
CA ARG A 41 3.50 3.34 -2.79
C ARG A 41 3.06 1.94 -2.37
N PHE A 42 2.86 1.70 -1.08
CA PHE A 42 2.34 0.43 -0.59
C PHE A 42 0.96 0.11 -1.18
N VAL A 43 0.02 1.06 -1.15
CA VAL A 43 -1.32 0.88 -1.71
C VAL A 43 -1.26 0.59 -3.21
N THR A 44 -0.48 1.38 -3.97
CA THR A 44 -0.31 1.18 -5.41
C THR A 44 0.27 -0.20 -5.70
N HIS A 45 1.33 -0.60 -5.00
CA HIS A 45 1.98 -1.90 -5.22
C HIS A 45 1.06 -3.06 -4.84
N ALA A 46 0.36 -2.97 -3.71
CA ALA A 46 -0.55 -4.02 -3.26
C ALA A 46 -1.71 -4.23 -4.24
N HIS A 47 -2.27 -3.17 -4.79
CA HIS A 47 -3.37 -3.27 -5.75
C HIS A 47 -2.89 -3.71 -7.14
N ASP A 48 -1.89 -3.02 -7.68
CA ASP A 48 -1.47 -3.15 -9.08
C ASP A 48 -0.57 -4.36 -9.32
N GLN A 49 0.38 -4.63 -8.40
CA GLN A 49 1.39 -5.67 -8.60
C GLN A 49 1.03 -6.98 -7.89
N LEU A 50 0.33 -6.90 -6.77
CA LEU A 50 -0.07 -8.07 -5.99
C LEU A 50 -1.54 -8.47 -6.18
N GLY A 51 -2.35 -7.65 -6.86
CA GLY A 51 -3.77 -7.92 -7.10
C GLY A 51 -4.59 -8.00 -5.81
N VAL A 52 -4.14 -7.36 -4.73
CA VAL A 52 -4.84 -7.38 -3.46
C VAL A 52 -6.07 -6.48 -3.56
N GLU A 53 -7.20 -7.02 -3.14
CA GLU A 53 -8.46 -6.32 -3.07
C GLU A 53 -8.33 -5.03 -2.23
N ILE A 54 -8.75 -3.88 -2.79
CA ILE A 54 -8.80 -2.57 -2.11
C ILE A 54 -9.33 -2.62 -0.65
N PRO A 55 -10.40 -3.38 -0.35
CA PRO A 55 -10.91 -3.54 1.02
C PRO A 55 -9.88 -4.06 2.02
N VAL A 56 -9.00 -4.97 1.58
CA VAL A 56 -7.94 -5.56 2.40
C VAL A 56 -6.84 -4.53 2.61
N ILE A 57 -6.47 -3.81 1.55
CA ILE A 57 -5.43 -2.77 1.58
C ILE A 57 -5.83 -1.63 2.52
N GLU A 58 -7.09 -1.22 2.48
CA GLU A 58 -7.64 -0.20 3.38
C GLU A 58 -7.60 -0.64 4.85
N ARG A 59 -7.97 -1.90 5.15
CA ARG A 59 -7.81 -2.45 6.51
C ARG A 59 -6.34 -2.56 6.92
N ALA A 60 -5.47 -3.06 6.05
CA ALA A 60 -4.04 -3.23 6.33
C ALA A 60 -3.35 -1.89 6.62
N THR A 61 -3.76 -0.83 5.91
CA THR A 61 -3.24 0.51 6.14
C THR A 61 -3.96 1.24 7.29
N ASN A 62 -4.98 0.63 7.92
CA ASN A 62 -5.88 1.30 8.84
C ASN A 62 -6.41 2.63 8.25
N HIS A 63 -6.74 2.60 6.96
CA HIS A 63 -7.37 3.69 6.24
C HIS A 63 -8.88 3.51 6.26
N ILE A 64 -9.62 4.60 6.43
CA ILE A 64 -11.06 4.61 6.16
C ILE A 64 -11.26 5.55 4.97
N SER A 65 -11.25 4.98 3.77
CA SER A 65 -11.84 5.66 2.62
C SER A 65 -13.35 5.48 2.71
N GLY A 66 -14.15 6.43 2.20
CA GLY A 66 -15.61 6.29 2.11
C GLY A 66 -16.11 5.06 1.33
N ALA A 67 -15.21 4.24 0.76
CA ALA A 67 -15.50 2.96 0.11
C ALA A 67 -16.17 1.92 1.04
N PHE A 68 -15.98 2.04 2.36
CA PHE A 68 -16.70 1.25 3.37
C PHE A 68 -17.97 1.92 3.92
N GLY A 69 -18.41 3.04 3.35
CA GLY A 69 -19.62 3.73 3.77
C GLY A 69 -20.89 2.94 3.47
N GLY A 70 -21.78 2.80 4.46
CA GLY A 70 -23.10 2.19 4.29
C GLY A 70 -23.10 0.67 4.12
N ILE A 71 -24.13 0.13 3.44
CA ILE A 71 -24.37 -1.32 3.26
C ILE A 71 -23.22 -2.01 2.49
N VAL A 72 -22.52 -1.26 1.63
CA VAL A 72 -21.36 -1.75 0.87
C VAL A 72 -20.28 -2.29 1.81
N GLY A 73 -20.07 -1.67 2.98
CA GLY A 73 -19.09 -2.12 3.96
C GLY A 73 -19.40 -3.49 4.60
N ILE A 74 -20.69 -3.91 4.60
CA ILE A 74 -21.13 -5.20 5.14
C ILE A 74 -20.73 -6.33 4.19
N TYR A 75 -21.03 -6.21 2.89
CA TYR A 75 -20.61 -7.19 1.87
C TYR A 75 -19.09 -7.27 1.75
N ASN A 76 -18.43 -6.12 1.86
CA ASN A 76 -16.99 -6.03 1.75
C ASN A 76 -16.21 -6.63 2.93
N ARG A 77 -16.89 -6.83 4.07
CA ARG A 77 -16.34 -7.56 5.22
C ARG A 77 -16.22 -9.05 4.91
N ALA A 78 -17.21 -9.65 4.24
CA ALA A 78 -17.17 -11.06 3.85
C ALA A 78 -16.11 -11.35 2.78
N LEU A 79 -15.95 -10.45 1.80
CA LEU A 79 -14.91 -10.55 0.77
C LEU A 79 -13.50 -10.44 1.34
N CYS A 80 -13.26 -9.44 2.20
CA CYS A 80 -11.96 -9.27 2.83
C CYS A 80 -11.60 -10.41 3.79
N ALA A 81 -12.57 -11.02 4.48
CA ALA A 81 -12.30 -12.20 5.32
C ALA A 81 -11.90 -13.41 4.47
N ARG A 82 -12.43 -13.53 3.26
CA ARG A 82 -12.13 -14.62 2.32
C ARG A 82 -10.74 -14.48 1.68
N SER A 83 -10.31 -13.27 1.35
CA SER A 83 -8.98 -13.02 0.76
C SER A 83 -7.83 -13.16 1.77
N VAL A 84 -8.09 -13.02 3.07
CA VAL A 84 -7.13 -13.37 4.13
C VAL A 84 -7.20 -14.87 4.40
N THR A 85 -6.62 -15.67 3.51
CA THR A 85 -6.37 -17.09 3.75
C THR A 85 -4.90 -17.26 4.16
N PRO A 86 -4.54 -17.84 5.33
CA PRO A 86 -3.14 -18.24 5.56
C PRO A 86 -2.86 -19.59 4.86
N PRO A 87 -1.64 -19.91 4.37
CA PRO A 87 -0.37 -19.18 4.41
C PRO A 87 0.23 -18.88 3.01
N LEU A 88 1.15 -17.91 2.98
CA LEU A 88 2.07 -17.62 1.88
C LEU A 88 3.01 -18.82 1.63
N THR A 89 2.55 -19.85 0.92
CA THR A 89 3.41 -20.96 0.42
C THR A 89 2.99 -21.53 -0.94
N ALA A 90 1.91 -21.07 -1.57
CA ALA A 90 1.49 -21.56 -2.89
C ALA A 90 1.85 -20.55 -3.98
N GLY A 91 2.55 -21.04 -5.00
CA GLY A 91 3.21 -20.25 -6.04
C GLY A 91 2.29 -19.36 -6.88
N ILE A 92 2.93 -18.35 -7.46
CA ILE A 92 2.41 -17.40 -8.45
C ILE A 92 1.74 -18.17 -9.59
N VAL A 93 0.41 -18.28 -9.57
CA VAL A 93 -0.39 -18.65 -10.74
C VAL A 93 -1.33 -17.49 -11.04
N SER A 94 -1.03 -16.86 -12.17
CA SER A 94 -1.81 -15.83 -12.84
C SER A 94 -3.26 -16.29 -13.03
N ALA A 95 -4.19 -15.73 -12.25
CA ALA A 95 -5.61 -15.81 -12.55
C ALA A 95 -6.03 -14.53 -13.31
N PRO A 96 -6.74 -14.63 -14.45
CA PRO A 96 -7.19 -13.46 -15.19
C PRO A 96 -8.25 -12.68 -14.38
N MET A 97 -8.09 -11.37 -14.33
CA MET A 97 -9.03 -10.46 -13.65
C MET A 97 -10.43 -10.56 -14.26
N PRO A 98 -11.50 -10.60 -13.44
CA PRO A 98 -12.86 -10.45 -13.96
C PRO A 98 -13.07 -9.02 -14.48
N PRO A 99 -13.85 -8.82 -15.56
CA PRO A 99 -14.05 -7.49 -16.12
C PRO A 99 -14.81 -6.59 -15.14
N VAL A 100 -14.22 -5.44 -14.82
CA VAL A 100 -14.87 -4.37 -14.04
C VAL A 100 -16.05 -3.82 -14.84
N TRP A 101 -17.24 -3.84 -14.25
CA TRP A 101 -18.44 -3.21 -14.81
C TRP A 101 -18.53 -1.77 -14.30
N ILE A 102 -18.42 -0.80 -15.21
CA ILE A 102 -18.66 0.63 -14.93
C ILE A 102 -20.05 0.97 -15.52
N PRO A 103 -21.06 1.35 -14.72
CA PRO A 103 -22.31 1.84 -15.27
C PRO A 103 -22.09 3.22 -15.90
N ALA A 104 -22.43 3.33 -17.18
CA ALA A 104 -22.56 4.62 -17.85
C ALA A 104 -23.69 5.42 -17.18
N ALA A 105 -23.37 6.64 -16.72
CA ALA A 105 -24.37 7.59 -16.24
C ALA A 105 -25.26 8.03 -17.41
N SER A 106 -26.58 7.83 -17.29
CA SER A 106 -27.57 8.41 -18.19
C SER A 106 -27.68 9.92 -17.96
N ARG A 107 -27.79 10.65 -19.06
CA ARG A 107 -28.05 12.09 -19.15
C ARG A 107 -29.32 12.53 -18.46
#